data_AF-A0A382K043-F1
#
_entry.id   AF-A0A382K043-F1
#
_cell.length_a   1.000
_cell.length_b   1.000
_cell.length_c   1.000
_cell.angle_alpha   90.00
_cell.angle_beta   90.00
_cell.angle_gamma   90.00
#
_symmetry.space_group_name_H-M   'P 1'
#
loop_
_entity.id
_entity.type
_entity.pdbx_description
1 polymer ?
#
loop_
_entity_poly.entity_id
_entity_poly.type
_entity_poly.pdbx_seq_one_letter_code
_entity_poly.pdbx_strand_id
1 'polypeptide(L)'
;MMPNHSLAPNTFPGETCQGNSWVPIDDRSCWVFCFAYQLERDLSQSERDRLAAGQGIFAEVDEDFVPLRRRENDYLLDRDMQRGSNFTGIHGISEQDAAIADSQGFISDRSRELLGQTDLGVVRFR
;
A
#
# COMPACT_ATOMS: atom_id res chain seq x y z
N MET A 1 -6.36 7.72 18.46
CA MET A 1 -5.74 7.28 17.20
C MET A 1 -4.25 7.13 17.49
N MET A 2 -3.78 5.91 17.75
CA MET A 2 -2.43 5.61 18.25
C MET A 2 -2.04 4.19 17.78
N PRO A 3 -0.81 3.99 17.29
CA PRO A 3 -0.28 4.60 16.08
C PRO A 3 -1.03 4.08 14.84
N ASN A 4 -1.21 4.91 13.81
CA ASN A 4 -1.81 4.56 12.51
C ASN A 4 -0.74 4.59 11.40
N HIS A 5 0.49 4.22 11.75
CA HIS A 5 1.65 4.35 10.89
C HIS A 5 2.37 3.01 10.76
N SER A 6 2.85 2.73 9.55
CA SER A 6 3.83 1.68 9.30
C SER A 6 5.13 2.33 8.83
N LEU A 7 6.24 1.88 9.40
CA LEU A 7 7.58 2.30 9.01
C LEU A 7 8.33 1.05 8.59
N ALA A 8 8.66 0.97 7.30
CA ALA A 8 9.48 -0.10 6.76
C ALA A 8 10.91 0.45 6.61
N PRO A 9 11.85 0.10 7.53
CA PRO A 9 13.25 0.43 7.33
C PRO A 9 13.75 -0.31 6.08
N ASN A 10 14.67 0.30 5.34
CA ASN A 10 15.20 -0.35 4.14
C ASN A 10 16.04 -1.57 4.46
N THR A 11 16.17 -2.40 3.43
CA THR A 11 16.96 -3.62 3.50
C THR A 11 18.45 -3.32 3.32
N PHE A 12 18.82 -2.32 2.51
CA PHE A 12 20.22 -2.03 2.22
C PHE A 12 20.64 -0.56 2.45
N PRO A 13 21.92 -0.32 2.80
CA PRO A 13 22.46 1.03 2.90
C PRO A 13 22.28 1.83 1.60
N GLY A 14 21.84 3.09 1.72
CA GLY A 14 21.66 4.00 0.59
C GLY A 14 20.32 3.89 -0.14
N GLU A 15 19.48 2.90 0.17
CA GLU A 15 18.10 2.84 -0.31
C GLU A 15 17.22 3.90 0.37
N THR A 16 16.06 4.21 -0.22
CA THR A 16 15.09 5.20 0.28
C THR A 16 14.09 4.55 1.22
N CYS A 17 14.01 5.02 2.48
CA CYS A 17 13.11 4.50 3.50
C CYS A 17 11.68 4.88 3.17
N GLN A 18 10.71 4.04 3.54
CA GLN A 18 9.32 4.29 3.21
C GLN A 18 8.39 4.02 4.40
N GLY A 19 7.26 4.71 4.42
CA GLY A 19 6.21 4.51 5.42
C GLY A 19 4.85 4.99 4.95
N ASN A 20 3.81 4.46 5.58
CA ASN A 20 2.41 4.80 5.32
C ASN A 20 1.74 5.28 6.60
N SER A 21 0.78 6.20 6.44
CA SER A 21 -0.10 6.66 7.51
C SER A 21 -1.55 6.62 7.06
N TRP A 22 -2.44 6.01 7.86
CA TRP A 22 -3.87 5.91 7.53
C TRP A 22 -4.69 6.92 8.33
N VAL A 23 -5.18 7.98 7.69
CA VAL A 23 -5.97 9.04 8.34
C VAL A 23 -7.45 8.84 8.00
N PRO A 24 -8.31 8.45 8.96
CA PRO A 24 -9.73 8.25 8.70
C PRO A 24 -10.41 9.51 8.20
N ILE A 25 -11.28 9.35 7.19
CA ILE A 25 -12.23 10.37 6.75
C ILE A 25 -13.58 10.09 7.41
N ASP A 26 -14.03 8.84 7.35
CA ASP A 26 -15.24 8.32 7.99
C ASP A 26 -15.06 6.82 8.34
N ASP A 27 -16.15 6.14 8.72
CA ASP A 27 -16.13 4.72 9.10
C ASP A 27 -15.79 3.74 7.95
N ARG A 28 -15.77 4.22 6.71
CA ARG A 28 -15.62 3.39 5.49
C ARG A 28 -14.46 3.81 4.61
N SER A 29 -13.80 4.91 4.91
CA SER A 29 -12.77 5.50 4.07
C SER A 29 -11.69 6.20 4.88
N CYS A 30 -10.47 6.16 4.36
CA CYS A 30 -9.33 6.85 4.92
C CYS A 30 -8.41 7.34 3.80
N TRP A 31 -7.63 8.37 4.10
CA TRP A 31 -6.47 8.73 3.31
C TRP A 31 -5.29 7.84 3.70
N VAL A 32 -4.56 7.36 2.70
CA VAL A 32 -3.26 6.71 2.89
C VAL A 32 -2.18 7.69 2.46
N PHE A 33 -1.47 8.26 3.44
CA PHE A 33 -0.33 9.13 3.19
C PHE A 33 0.94 8.29 3.11
N CYS A 34 1.43 8.07 1.90
CA CYS A 34 2.70 7.42 1.63
C CYS A 34 3.83 8.45 1.65
N PHE A 35 4.94 8.14 2.32
CA PHE A 35 6.11 9.01 2.36
C PHE A 35 7.40 8.20 2.23
N ALA A 36 8.40 8.86 1.67
CA ALA A 36 9.70 8.33 1.39
C ALA A 36 10.76 9.30 1.90
N TYR A 37 11.83 8.79 2.51
CA TYR A 37 12.87 9.62 3.10
C TYR A 37 14.23 8.96 3.04
N GLN A 38 15.27 9.80 3.13
CA GLN A 38 16.65 9.38 3.24
C GLN A 38 17.28 10.14 4.42
N LEU A 39 18.13 9.46 5.19
CA LEU A 39 18.69 10.02 6.42
C LEU A 39 20.01 10.76 6.18
N GLU A 40 20.74 10.40 5.12
CA GLU A 40 22.12 10.86 4.90
C GLU A 40 22.26 11.87 3.75
N ARG A 41 21.27 11.93 2.85
CA ARG A 41 21.29 12.79 1.66
C ARG A 41 19.87 13.14 1.22
N ASP A 42 19.77 14.11 0.33
CA ASP A 42 18.52 14.39 -0.38
C ASP A 42 18.15 13.24 -1.34
N LEU A 43 16.85 13.06 -1.55
CA LEU A 43 16.34 12.19 -2.61
C LEU A 43 16.79 12.71 -3.98
N SER A 44 17.27 11.83 -4.83
CA SER A 44 17.63 12.18 -6.20
C SER A 44 16.36 12.43 -7.03
N GLN A 45 16.51 13.10 -8.17
CA GLN A 45 15.37 13.27 -9.08
C GLN A 45 14.85 11.92 -9.58
N SER A 46 15.73 10.97 -9.89
CA SER A 46 15.33 9.64 -10.36
C SER A 46 14.59 8.83 -9.30
N GLU A 47 14.88 9.01 -8.02
CA GLU A 47 14.10 8.42 -6.93
C GLU A 47 12.70 9.02 -6.87
N ARG A 48 12.59 10.35 -6.91
CA ARG A 48 11.30 11.05 -6.91
C ARG A 48 10.43 10.64 -8.09
N ASP A 49 11.02 10.56 -9.29
CA ASP A 49 10.30 10.18 -10.51
C ASP A 49 9.76 8.75 -10.42
N ARG A 50 10.53 7.81 -9.86
CA ARG A 50 10.07 6.43 -9.69
C ARG A 50 8.97 6.31 -8.64
N LEU A 51 9.09 7.04 -7.53
CA LEU A 51 8.05 7.06 -6.48
C LEU A 51 6.74 7.65 -7.04
N ALA A 52 6.82 8.73 -7.82
CA ALA A 52 5.68 9.33 -8.51
C ALA A 52 5.06 8.38 -9.56
N ALA A 53 5.86 7.51 -10.17
CA ALA A 53 5.41 6.48 -11.11
C ALA A 53 4.87 5.20 -10.43
N GLY A 54 4.58 5.22 -9.12
CA GLY A 54 3.96 4.10 -8.42
C GLY A 54 4.92 3.00 -7.97
N GLN A 55 6.15 3.33 -7.58
CA GLN A 55 7.11 2.35 -7.08
C GLN A 55 6.92 2.06 -5.57
N GLY A 56 6.87 0.76 -5.22
CA GLY A 56 6.83 0.32 -3.83
C GLY A 56 5.46 0.54 -3.21
N ILE A 57 5.42 1.23 -2.07
CA ILE A 57 4.16 1.52 -1.36
C ILE A 57 3.36 2.69 -1.98
N PHE A 58 3.91 3.36 -2.98
CA PHE A 58 3.24 4.44 -3.70
C PHE A 58 2.40 3.87 -4.83
N ALA A 59 1.14 4.28 -4.91
CA ALA A 59 0.31 4.04 -6.07
C ALA A 59 0.52 5.17 -7.09
N GLU A 60 0.28 4.87 -8.37
CA GLU A 60 0.14 5.93 -9.38
C GLU A 60 -1.23 6.60 -9.21
N VAL A 61 -1.25 7.93 -9.10
CA VAL A 61 -2.43 8.72 -8.77
C VAL A 61 -2.74 9.79 -9.82
N ASP A 62 -4.00 10.22 -9.86
CA ASP A 62 -4.43 11.37 -10.66
C ASP A 62 -4.14 12.72 -9.97
N GLU A 63 -4.61 13.82 -10.57
CA GLU A 63 -4.43 15.19 -10.06
C GLU A 63 -5.09 15.43 -8.69
N ASP A 64 -6.07 14.59 -8.33
CA ASP A 64 -6.79 14.63 -7.04
C ASP A 64 -6.20 13.64 -6.02
N PHE A 65 -5.04 13.05 -6.32
CA PHE A 65 -4.36 12.04 -5.50
C PHE A 65 -5.15 10.73 -5.33
N VAL A 66 -6.07 10.42 -6.26
CA VAL A 66 -6.81 9.16 -6.25
C VAL A 66 -6.05 8.12 -7.08
N PRO A 67 -5.86 6.88 -6.58
CA PRO A 67 -5.21 5.83 -7.36
C PRO A 67 -5.89 5.58 -8.71
N LEU A 68 -5.08 5.47 -9.76
CA LEU A 68 -5.56 5.14 -11.11
C LEU A 68 -6.11 3.72 -11.17
N ARG A 69 -5.49 2.81 -10.42
CA ARG A 69 -5.86 1.40 -10.28
C ARG A 69 -6.53 1.22 -8.91
N ARG A 70 -7.83 1.01 -8.91
CA ARG A 70 -8.65 1.01 -7.69
C ARG A 70 -9.79 0.02 -7.80
N ARG A 71 -10.49 -0.22 -6.69
CA ARG A 71 -11.59 -1.17 -6.61
C ARG A 71 -12.67 -0.96 -7.67
N GLU A 72 -12.98 0.30 -8.00
CA GLU A 72 -14.02 0.67 -8.97
C GLU A 72 -13.70 0.21 -10.41
N ASN A 73 -12.43 -0.04 -10.73
CA ASN A 73 -12.00 -0.53 -12.04
C ASN A 73 -11.28 -1.88 -11.97
N ASP A 74 -11.56 -2.67 -10.93
CA ASP A 74 -10.95 -3.97 -10.67
C ASP A 74 -9.42 -3.92 -10.74
N TYR A 75 -8.84 -2.81 -10.26
CA TYR A 75 -7.40 -2.55 -10.25
C TYR A 75 -6.73 -2.65 -11.63
N LEU A 76 -7.51 -2.47 -12.70
CA LEU A 76 -7.09 -2.67 -14.10
C LEU A 76 -6.46 -4.05 -14.33
N LEU A 77 -7.06 -5.09 -13.74
CA LEU A 77 -6.62 -6.47 -13.83
C LEU A 77 -6.35 -6.94 -15.27
N ASP A 78 -5.11 -7.32 -15.54
CA ASP A 78 -4.66 -7.90 -16.81
C ASP A 78 -4.55 -9.42 -16.71
N ARG A 79 -5.43 -10.13 -17.43
CA ARG A 79 -5.49 -11.59 -17.46
C ARG A 79 -4.40 -12.25 -18.30
N ASP A 80 -3.77 -11.53 -19.21
CA ASP A 80 -2.62 -12.04 -19.94
C ASP A 80 -1.38 -11.98 -19.06
N MET A 81 -1.19 -10.86 -18.35
CA MET A 81 -0.15 -10.72 -17.34
C MET A 81 -0.32 -11.73 -16.20
N GLN A 82 -1.55 -11.93 -15.72
CA GLN A 82 -1.86 -12.91 -14.68
C GLN A 82 -1.43 -14.34 -15.06
N ARG A 83 -1.63 -14.69 -16.34
CA ARG A 83 -1.31 -16.03 -16.86
C ARG A 83 0.18 -16.22 -17.11
N GLY A 84 0.89 -15.15 -17.48
CA GLY A 84 2.25 -15.27 -18.01
C GLY A 84 3.37 -14.68 -17.17
N SER A 85 3.09 -13.73 -16.26
CA SER A 85 4.14 -12.86 -15.72
C SER A 85 4.03 -12.54 -14.24
N ASN A 86 2.83 -12.33 -13.68
CA ASN A 86 2.66 -12.15 -12.24
C ASN A 86 1.38 -12.85 -11.76
N PHE A 87 1.29 -13.18 -10.47
CA PHE A 87 0.20 -14.02 -9.95
C PHE A 87 -1.16 -13.29 -9.88
N THR A 88 -1.13 -11.99 -9.63
CA THR A 88 -2.33 -11.19 -9.38
C THR A 88 -2.94 -10.64 -10.66
N GLY A 89 -2.16 -10.41 -11.72
CA GLY A 89 -2.58 -9.64 -12.89
C GLY A 89 -2.71 -8.14 -12.63
N ILE A 90 -2.32 -7.66 -11.44
CA ILE A 90 -2.40 -6.25 -11.05
C ILE A 90 -1.00 -5.65 -11.15
N HIS A 91 -0.91 -4.44 -11.70
CA HIS A 91 0.34 -3.70 -11.81
C HIS A 91 0.57 -2.84 -10.58
N GLY A 92 1.79 -2.87 -10.04
CA GLY A 92 2.18 -2.11 -8.84
C GLY A 92 2.01 -2.90 -7.54
N ILE A 93 2.87 -2.64 -6.55
CA ILE A 93 2.84 -3.34 -5.25
C ILE A 93 1.75 -2.75 -4.36
N SER A 94 1.69 -1.42 -4.27
CA SER A 94 0.66 -0.71 -3.50
C SER A 94 -0.76 -1.12 -3.90
N GLU A 95 -1.00 -1.23 -5.20
CA GLU A 95 -2.28 -1.65 -5.78
C GLU A 95 -2.64 -3.10 -5.45
N GLN A 96 -1.66 -4.00 -5.43
CA GLN A 96 -1.86 -5.39 -5.03
C GLN A 96 -2.24 -5.49 -3.54
N ASP A 97 -1.55 -4.74 -2.69
CA ASP A 97 -1.86 -4.68 -1.25
C ASP A 97 -3.25 -4.09 -1.01
N ALA A 98 -3.59 -3.01 -1.72
CA ALA A 98 -4.91 -2.38 -1.68
C ALA A 98 -6.01 -3.36 -2.11
N ALA A 99 -5.82 -4.10 -3.20
CA ALA A 99 -6.78 -5.09 -3.67
C ALA A 99 -7.08 -6.17 -2.62
N ILE A 100 -6.07 -6.64 -1.90
CA ILE A 100 -6.25 -7.61 -0.81
C ILE A 100 -6.92 -6.95 0.40
N ALA A 101 -6.55 -5.73 0.78
CA ALA A 101 -7.18 -5.01 1.87
C ALA A 101 -8.68 -4.79 1.61
N ASP A 102 -9.01 -4.29 0.42
CA ASP A 102 -10.38 -4.03 -0.03
C ASP A 102 -11.24 -5.29 -0.15
N SER A 103 -10.63 -6.44 -0.44
CA SER A 103 -11.34 -7.72 -0.52
C SER A 103 -12.01 -8.13 0.79
N GLN A 104 -11.58 -7.55 1.92
CA GLN A 104 -12.18 -7.76 3.24
C GLN A 104 -13.49 -6.97 3.43
N GLY A 105 -13.86 -6.14 2.46
CA GLY A 105 -14.98 -5.21 2.52
C GLY A 105 -14.64 -3.92 3.27
N PHE A 106 -15.54 -2.93 3.18
CA PHE A 106 -15.37 -1.63 3.86
C PHE A 106 -15.24 -1.75 5.38
N ILE A 107 -15.99 -2.70 5.98
CA ILE A 107 -15.92 -3.04 7.40
C ILE A 107 -15.89 -4.56 7.47
N SER A 108 -14.80 -5.10 7.97
CA SER A 108 -14.58 -6.54 8.08
C SER A 108 -15.21 -7.08 9.37
N ASP A 109 -16.00 -8.15 9.28
CA ASP A 109 -16.56 -8.86 10.43
C ASP A 109 -15.48 -9.71 11.13
N ARG A 110 -14.95 -9.17 12.22
CA ARG A 110 -13.88 -9.80 13.00
C ARG A 110 -14.38 -10.89 13.95
N SER A 111 -15.69 -11.12 14.09
CA SER A 111 -16.21 -12.22 14.92
C SER A 111 -15.93 -13.61 14.34
N ARG A 112 -15.53 -13.65 13.07
CA ARG A 112 -15.30 -14.87 12.28
C ARG A 112 -13.84 -15.06 11.86
N GLU A 113 -12.92 -14.21 12.32
CA GLU A 113 -11.52 -14.31 11.93
C GLU A 113 -10.86 -15.57 12.51
N LEU A 114 -10.05 -16.26 11.71
CA LEU A 114 -9.28 -17.43 12.10
C LEU A 114 -7.80 -17.06 12.10
N LEU A 115 -7.31 -16.55 13.24
CA LEU A 115 -5.95 -16.05 13.36
C LEU A 115 -4.94 -17.18 13.52
N GLY A 116 -3.83 -17.06 12.79
CA GLY A 116 -2.67 -17.94 12.86
C GLY A 116 -1.51 -17.35 13.66
N GLN A 117 -0.39 -18.07 13.70
CA GLN A 117 0.81 -17.63 14.44
C GLN A 117 1.38 -16.30 13.94
N THR A 118 1.29 -16.03 12.63
CA THR A 118 1.79 -14.80 12.00
C THR A 118 0.96 -13.57 12.35
N ASP A 119 -0.27 -13.73 12.85
CA ASP A 119 -1.17 -12.63 13.19
C ASP A 119 -0.89 -12.03 14.58
N LEU A 120 0.09 -12.55 15.32
CA LEU A 120 0.42 -12.04 16.66
C LEU A 120 0.72 -10.53 16.65
N GLY A 121 1.34 -10.02 15.59
CA GLY A 121 1.61 -8.59 15.44
C GLY A 121 0.34 -7.75 15.39
N VAL A 122 -0.62 -8.12 14.54
CA VAL A 122 -1.89 -7.39 14.42
C VAL A 122 -2.77 -7.54 15.68
N VAL A 123 -2.72 -8.70 16.35
CA VAL A 123 -3.42 -8.92 17.63
C VAL A 123 -2.89 -7.98 18.71
N ARG A 124 -1.56 -7.77 18.78
CA ARG A 124 -0.93 -6.89 19.79
C ARG A 124 -1.11 -5.40 19.49
N PHE A 125 -1.34 -5.07 18.23
CA PHE A 125 -1.52 -3.70 17.77
C PHE A 125 -2.92 -3.15 18.06
N ARG A 126 -3.93 -4.03 18.10
CA ARG A 126 -5.32 -3.72 18.49
C ARG A 126 -5.44 -3.57 20.00
#